data_AF-A0A6P2XK59-F1
#
_entry.id   AF-A0A6P2XK59-F1
#
_cell.length_a   1.000
_cell.length_b   1.000
_cell.length_c   1.000
_cell.angle_alpha   90.00
_cell.angle_beta   90.00
_cell.angle_gamma   90.00
#
_symmetry.space_group_name_H-M   'P 1'
#
loop_
_entity.id
_entity.type
_entity.pdbx_description
1 polymer ?
#
loop_
_entity_poly.entity_id
_entity_poly.type
_entity_poly.pdbx_seq_one_letter_code
_entity_poly.pdbx_strand_id
1 'polypeptide(L)'
;MPPADFLGMAMLFRKHALEDISRVIEPNYRIGMCAIFGKEAVEKFYATMLVPREVTAEEMHEIDADEWFQPNLLYRSPFTVVDAKTWFFWGRCCLDRNLGFSLSDVIGRSENNGHLRKTFETMFEAYVAGSLGRTGLEILNEWQIKSRFAVEGRCCDFAVVDGNSVVLLEVKNKALTHTLPATGTAHSYQSKLKATVKKADEQLRNVEIFVRLACPNATVHKVVITYGDLFAAETDQLFTTSTDHFDSDNPVYILSVDHLDQLVEAVRLNQCRFPTFFEDYTTRRKVPEKRLLLLSELLNEVPYQVPPLPKHLLEIYSPFYESLMERALSV
;
A
#
# COMPACT_ATOMS: atom_id res chain seq x y z
N MET A 1 20.92 2.23 8.73
CA MET A 1 20.93 0.75 8.68
C MET A 1 20.60 0.35 7.25
N PRO A 2 21.30 -0.62 6.65
CA PRO A 2 20.97 -1.10 5.31
C PRO A 2 19.52 -1.61 5.25
N PRO A 3 18.73 -1.30 4.19
CA PRO A 3 17.35 -1.78 4.06
C PRO A 3 17.21 -3.30 4.07
N ALA A 4 18.18 -4.01 3.46
CA ALA A 4 18.21 -5.47 3.45
C ALA A 4 18.39 -6.06 4.87
N ASP A 5 19.17 -5.41 5.73
CA ASP A 5 19.31 -5.83 7.13
C ASP A 5 18.00 -5.63 7.90
N PHE A 6 17.33 -4.49 7.72
CA PHE A 6 16.01 -4.24 8.31
C PHE A 6 15.01 -5.30 7.87
N LEU A 7 14.92 -5.56 6.56
CA LEU A 7 13.99 -6.53 6.00
C LEU A 7 14.27 -7.95 6.50
N GLY A 8 15.54 -8.36 6.54
CA GLY A 8 15.97 -9.66 7.07
C GLY A 8 15.57 -9.84 8.53
N MET A 9 15.84 -8.82 9.35
CA MET A 9 15.47 -8.85 10.76
C MET A 9 13.95 -8.85 10.96
N ALA A 10 13.21 -8.00 10.24
CA ALA A 10 11.76 -7.94 10.28
C ALA A 10 11.12 -9.29 9.93
N MET A 11 11.64 -9.97 8.91
CA MET A 11 11.09 -11.25 8.46
C MET A 11 11.36 -12.39 9.45
N LEU A 12 12.59 -12.50 9.96
CA LEU A 12 12.91 -13.49 11.00
C LEU A 12 12.11 -13.22 12.27
N PHE A 13 12.03 -11.96 12.70
CA PHE A 13 11.25 -11.55 13.86
C PHE A 13 9.77 -11.91 13.67
N ARG A 14 9.20 -11.54 12.52
CA ARG A 14 7.80 -11.83 12.20
C ARG A 14 7.52 -13.33 12.20
N LYS A 15 8.39 -14.14 11.57
CA LYS A 15 8.29 -15.60 11.49
C LYS A 15 8.29 -16.22 12.88
N HIS A 16 9.28 -15.90 13.71
CA HIS A 16 9.37 -16.47 15.05
C HIS A 16 8.26 -15.99 15.96
N ALA A 17 7.84 -14.73 15.84
CA ALA A 17 6.69 -14.21 16.57
C ALA A 17 5.34 -14.82 16.13
N LEU A 18 5.25 -15.46 14.94
CA LEU A 18 4.07 -16.23 14.52
C LEU A 18 4.05 -17.61 15.17
N GLU A 19 5.23 -18.20 15.38
CA GLU A 19 5.37 -19.50 16.04
C GLU A 19 5.14 -19.36 17.55
N ASP A 20 5.87 -18.43 18.19
CA ASP A 20 5.80 -18.14 19.62
C ASP A 20 6.38 -16.74 19.91
N ILE A 21 5.55 -15.84 20.46
CA ILE A 21 5.99 -14.48 20.78
C ILE A 21 7.07 -14.45 21.88
N SER A 22 7.09 -15.41 22.79
CA SER A 22 8.09 -15.44 23.87
C SER A 22 9.50 -15.57 23.31
N ARG A 23 9.66 -16.32 22.21
CA ARG A 23 10.93 -16.55 21.52
C ARG A 23 11.64 -15.28 21.11
N VAL A 24 10.92 -14.29 20.58
CA VAL A 24 11.55 -13.04 20.08
C VAL A 24 11.95 -12.05 21.19
N ILE A 25 11.46 -12.30 22.41
CA ILE A 25 11.76 -11.54 23.63
C ILE A 25 12.94 -12.17 24.39
N GLU A 26 13.22 -13.46 24.18
CA GLU A 26 14.32 -14.16 24.85
C GLU A 26 15.70 -13.55 24.53
N PRO A 27 16.60 -13.47 25.53
CA PRO A 27 17.97 -12.97 25.31
C PRO A 27 18.73 -13.74 24.22
N ASN A 28 18.54 -15.06 24.13
CA ASN A 28 19.20 -15.91 23.16
C ASN A 28 18.82 -15.55 21.72
N TYR A 29 17.57 -15.14 21.49
CA TYR A 29 17.12 -14.69 20.17
C TYR A 29 17.86 -13.42 19.74
N ARG A 30 17.97 -12.44 20.63
CA ARG A 30 18.73 -11.20 20.36
C ARG A 30 20.22 -11.49 20.12
N ILE A 31 20.81 -12.43 20.86
CA ILE A 31 22.20 -12.87 20.66
C ILE A 31 22.37 -13.47 19.25
N GLY A 32 21.48 -14.38 18.84
CA GLY A 32 21.50 -14.96 17.49
C GLY A 32 21.34 -13.90 16.39
N MET A 33 20.41 -12.96 16.57
CA MET A 33 20.25 -11.83 15.67
C MET A 33 21.53 -10.98 15.57
N CYS A 34 22.22 -10.73 16.70
CA CYS A 34 23.47 -9.95 16.71
C CYS A 34 24.60 -10.69 15.99
N ALA A 35 24.63 -12.01 16.06
CA ALA A 35 25.63 -12.81 15.37
C ALA A 35 25.43 -12.78 13.84
N ILE A 36 24.18 -12.73 13.36
CA ILE A 36 23.84 -12.63 11.93
C ILE A 36 24.03 -11.20 11.40
N PHE A 37 23.42 -10.21 12.07
CA PHE A 37 23.29 -8.84 11.54
C PHE A 37 24.27 -7.84 12.13
N GLY A 38 25.01 -8.22 13.17
CA GLY A 38 25.84 -7.32 13.95
C GLY A 38 25.06 -6.56 15.01
N LYS A 39 25.71 -6.30 16.14
CA LYS A 39 25.08 -5.67 17.32
C LYS A 39 24.44 -4.32 16.97
N GLU A 40 25.14 -3.44 16.27
CA GLU A 40 24.65 -2.08 15.99
C GLU A 40 23.34 -2.08 15.18
N ALA A 41 23.22 -2.96 14.17
CA ALA A 41 22.02 -3.06 13.35
C ALA A 41 20.84 -3.60 14.17
N VAL A 42 21.07 -4.64 14.97
CA VAL A 42 20.04 -5.22 15.85
C VAL A 42 19.52 -4.21 16.85
N GLU A 43 20.40 -3.46 17.52
CA GLU A 43 19.99 -2.40 18.44
C GLU A 43 19.12 -1.33 17.76
N LYS A 44 19.51 -0.92 16.55
CA LYS A 44 18.72 0.02 15.74
C LYS A 44 17.35 -0.56 15.35
N PHE A 45 17.28 -1.84 15.00
CA PHE A 45 16.03 -2.51 14.67
C PHE A 45 15.09 -2.58 15.89
N TYR A 46 15.57 -3.01 17.05
CA TYR A 46 14.76 -3.05 18.27
C TYR A 46 14.31 -1.65 18.70
N ALA A 47 15.13 -0.61 18.51
CA ALA A 47 14.73 0.77 18.78
C ALA A 47 13.57 1.28 17.91
N THR A 48 13.25 0.60 16.78
CA THR A 48 12.04 0.90 15.99
C THR A 48 10.76 0.30 16.56
N MET A 49 10.87 -0.71 17.43
CA MET A 49 9.74 -1.48 17.95
C MET A 49 9.49 -1.26 19.45
N LEU A 50 10.54 -0.93 20.19
CA LEU A 50 10.54 -0.77 21.65
C LEU A 50 10.49 0.72 22.02
N VAL A 51 9.47 1.10 22.81
CA VAL A 51 9.34 2.46 23.34
C VAL A 51 9.27 2.43 24.87
N PRO A 52 9.96 3.34 25.60
CA PRO A 52 9.85 3.43 27.05
C PRO A 52 8.42 3.67 27.53
N ARG A 53 8.08 3.19 28.72
CA ARG A 53 6.75 3.39 29.33
C ARG A 53 6.42 4.87 29.52
N GLU A 54 7.40 5.69 29.86
CA GLU A 54 7.20 7.13 30.10
C GLU A 54 6.79 7.82 28.80
N VAL A 55 7.50 7.53 27.71
CA VAL A 55 7.15 8.03 26.36
C VAL A 55 5.77 7.51 25.94
N THR A 56 5.47 6.23 26.24
CA THR A 56 4.15 5.65 25.97
C THR A 56 3.05 6.42 26.70
N ALA A 57 3.25 6.74 27.99
CA ALA A 57 2.28 7.47 28.81
C ALA A 57 2.14 8.94 28.40
N GLU A 58 3.23 9.59 27.98
CA GLU A 58 3.23 10.96 27.47
C GLU A 58 2.46 11.07 26.14
N GLU A 59 2.66 10.13 25.22
CA GLU A 59 2.01 10.14 23.90
C GLU A 59 0.55 9.66 23.94
N MET A 60 0.12 8.93 24.98
CA MET A 60 -1.25 8.41 25.12
C MET A 60 -2.25 9.33 25.84
N HIS A 61 -1.85 10.51 26.34
CA HIS A 61 -2.71 11.54 26.97
C HIS A 61 -3.96 11.03 27.77
N GLU A 62 -4.98 11.87 27.98
CA GLU A 62 -6.25 11.48 28.62
C GLU A 62 -7.15 10.83 27.56
N ILE A 63 -7.66 9.62 27.83
CA ILE A 63 -8.33 8.75 26.85
C ILE A 63 -9.57 9.45 26.27
N ASP A 64 -9.50 9.84 24.99
CA ASP A 64 -10.70 10.16 24.21
C ASP A 64 -11.44 8.84 23.89
N ALA A 65 -12.77 8.84 23.90
CA ALA A 65 -13.57 7.63 23.71
C ALA A 65 -13.26 6.89 22.38
N ASP A 66 -12.64 7.60 21.45
CA ASP A 66 -12.25 7.17 20.11
C ASP A 66 -10.81 6.63 20.00
N GLU A 67 -10.02 6.64 21.08
CA GLU A 67 -8.58 6.38 21.06
C GLU A 67 -8.19 4.91 20.82
N TRP A 68 -9.06 3.95 21.18
CA TRP A 68 -8.85 2.52 20.93
C TRP A 68 -8.65 2.15 19.47
N PHE A 69 -9.04 3.05 18.58
CA PHE A 69 -8.91 2.90 17.15
C PHE A 69 -8.09 4.03 16.52
N GLN A 70 -7.41 4.85 17.33
CA GLN A 70 -6.51 5.88 16.83
C GLN A 70 -5.16 5.26 16.40
N PRO A 71 -4.72 5.58 15.18
CA PRO A 71 -3.58 4.95 14.56
C PRO A 71 -2.25 5.62 14.95
N ASN A 72 -1.95 5.93 16.21
CA ASN A 72 -0.64 6.52 16.52
C ASN A 72 0.28 5.58 17.29
N LEU A 73 0.15 5.43 18.61
CA LEU A 73 1.23 4.81 19.36
C LEU A 73 1.26 3.27 19.24
N LEU A 74 0.12 2.59 19.37
CA LEU A 74 0.06 1.14 19.60
C LEU A 74 0.67 0.28 18.48
N TYR A 75 0.54 0.67 17.20
CA TYR A 75 1.26 -0.03 16.13
C TYR A 75 2.62 0.59 15.79
N ARG A 76 2.89 1.84 16.20
CA ARG A 76 4.24 2.43 16.04
C ARG A 76 5.24 1.82 17.01
N SER A 77 4.76 1.28 18.12
CA SER A 77 5.56 0.57 19.11
C SER A 77 4.81 -0.69 19.57
N PRO A 78 5.03 -1.84 18.93
CA PRO A 78 4.38 -3.09 19.33
C PRO A 78 4.78 -3.55 20.74
N PHE A 79 5.84 -2.96 21.30
CA PHE A 79 6.28 -3.21 22.65
C PHE A 79 6.48 -1.91 23.44
N THR A 80 6.05 -1.93 24.70
CA THR A 80 6.41 -0.93 25.70
C THR A 80 7.40 -1.53 26.69
N VAL A 81 8.54 -0.87 26.88
CA VAL A 81 9.55 -1.26 27.85
C VAL A 81 9.15 -0.68 29.21
N VAL A 82 8.75 -1.55 30.14
CA VAL A 82 8.36 -1.17 31.51
C VAL A 82 9.60 -0.97 32.39
N ASP A 83 10.62 -1.81 32.19
CA ASP A 83 11.94 -1.69 32.80
C ASP A 83 12.98 -2.43 31.93
N ALA A 84 14.24 -2.47 32.35
CA ALA A 84 15.34 -3.08 31.59
C ALA A 84 15.13 -4.56 31.22
N LYS A 85 14.21 -5.27 31.86
CA LYS A 85 13.93 -6.70 31.67
C LYS A 85 12.48 -7.01 31.29
N THR A 86 11.56 -6.06 31.47
CA THR A 86 10.13 -6.27 31.28
C THR A 86 9.60 -5.55 30.06
N TRP A 87 9.13 -6.31 29.07
CA TRP A 87 8.46 -5.78 27.88
C TRP A 87 6.97 -6.12 27.95
N PHE A 88 6.13 -5.11 27.72
CA PHE A 88 4.72 -5.30 27.49
C PHE A 88 4.46 -5.40 25.99
N PHE A 89 3.74 -6.42 25.55
CA PHE A 89 3.41 -6.65 24.14
C PHE A 89 1.94 -6.33 23.87
N TRP A 90 1.68 -5.42 22.92
CA TRP A 90 0.33 -4.96 22.60
C TRP A 90 -0.48 -5.96 21.76
N GLY A 91 0.15 -7.03 21.28
CA GLY A 91 -0.50 -8.05 20.49
C GLY A 91 -0.10 -8.05 19.02
N ARG A 92 -0.51 -9.12 18.35
CA ARG A 92 -0.01 -9.49 17.02
C ARG A 92 -0.31 -8.47 15.94
N CYS A 93 -1.52 -7.91 15.94
CA CYS A 93 -1.95 -6.92 14.95
C CYS A 93 -1.05 -5.67 14.98
N CYS A 94 -0.62 -5.24 16.17
CA CYS A 94 0.29 -4.12 16.35
C CYS A 94 1.67 -4.41 15.78
N LEU A 95 2.19 -5.63 15.98
CA LEU A 95 3.48 -6.06 15.44
C LEU A 95 3.47 -6.13 13.91
N ASP A 96 2.47 -6.80 13.32
CA ASP A 96 2.38 -6.93 11.86
C ASP A 96 2.27 -5.55 11.19
N ARG A 97 1.48 -4.65 11.78
CA ARG A 97 1.35 -3.28 11.29
C ARG A 97 2.63 -2.46 11.50
N ASN A 98 3.34 -2.63 12.61
CA ASN A 98 4.64 -1.98 12.80
C ASN A 98 5.63 -2.37 11.70
N LEU A 99 5.82 -3.68 11.50
CA LEU A 99 6.81 -4.19 10.57
C LEU A 99 6.47 -3.81 9.12
N GLY A 100 5.20 -3.97 8.72
CA GLY A 100 4.75 -3.67 7.36
C GLY A 100 4.81 -2.18 6.98
N PHE A 101 4.72 -1.27 7.95
CA PHE A 101 4.62 0.17 7.70
C PHE A 101 5.78 1.00 8.26
N SER A 102 6.74 0.37 8.94
CA SER A 102 7.93 0.99 9.52
C SER A 102 8.63 1.99 8.58
N LEU A 103 8.83 1.64 7.31
CA LEU A 103 9.45 2.52 6.32
C LEU A 103 8.59 3.75 6.01
N SER A 104 7.29 3.56 5.79
CA SER A 104 6.34 4.65 5.58
C SER A 104 6.28 5.58 6.80
N ASP A 105 6.31 5.03 8.01
CA ASP A 105 6.30 5.80 9.26
C ASP A 105 7.59 6.61 9.44
N VAL A 106 8.75 6.02 9.15
CA VAL A 106 10.05 6.72 9.19
C VAL A 106 10.03 7.91 8.22
N ILE A 107 9.48 7.71 7.03
CA ILE A 107 9.40 8.76 6.01
C ILE A 107 8.37 9.82 6.41
N GLY A 108 7.22 9.40 6.94
CA GLY A 108 6.18 10.29 7.45
C GLY A 108 6.65 11.17 8.62
N ARG A 109 7.58 10.70 9.45
CA ARG A 109 8.20 11.51 10.53
C ARG A 109 9.32 12.41 10.03
N SER A 110 9.84 12.16 8.82
CA SER A 110 10.89 12.94 8.20
C SER A 110 10.35 14.14 7.40
N GLU A 111 9.19 14.70 7.75
CA GLU A 111 8.53 15.81 7.03
C GLU A 111 9.44 17.01 6.73
N ASN A 112 10.47 17.24 7.56
CA ASN A 112 11.47 18.29 7.35
C ASN A 112 12.56 17.94 6.32
N ASN A 113 12.56 16.72 5.78
CA ASN A 113 13.53 16.21 4.81
C ASN A 113 12.84 15.86 3.49
N GLY A 114 12.48 16.90 2.73
CA GLY A 114 11.80 16.76 1.44
C GLY A 114 12.55 15.90 0.41
N HIS A 115 13.87 15.73 0.55
CA HIS A 115 14.66 14.85 -0.30
C HIS A 115 14.31 13.37 -0.09
N LEU A 116 14.22 12.90 1.16
CA LEU A 116 13.87 11.51 1.46
C LEU A 116 12.48 11.13 0.94
N ARG A 117 11.51 12.02 1.15
CA ARG A 117 10.14 11.83 0.66
C ARG A 117 10.11 11.71 -0.86
N LYS A 118 10.77 12.65 -1.56
CA LYS A 118 10.82 12.63 -3.03
C LYS A 118 11.48 11.35 -3.55
N THR A 119 12.59 10.93 -2.94
CA THR A 119 13.26 9.67 -3.30
C THR A 119 12.32 8.47 -3.15
N PHE A 120 11.55 8.41 -2.08
CA PHE A 120 10.59 7.33 -1.86
C PHE A 120 9.41 7.37 -2.83
N GLU A 121 8.86 8.55 -3.12
CA GLU A 121 7.84 8.74 -4.17
C GLU A 121 8.36 8.24 -5.54
N THR A 122 9.57 8.62 -5.93
CA THR A 122 10.20 8.14 -7.17
C THR A 122 10.43 6.62 -7.16
N MET A 123 10.84 6.03 -6.04
CA MET A 123 11.01 4.57 -5.93
C MET A 123 9.67 3.83 -6.06
N PHE A 124 8.61 4.35 -5.45
CA PHE A 124 7.28 3.75 -5.52
C PHE A 124 6.69 3.84 -6.93
N GLU A 125 6.84 4.98 -7.60
CA GLU A 125 6.45 5.13 -9.01
C GLU A 125 7.25 4.20 -9.93
N ALA A 126 8.57 4.07 -9.71
CA ALA A 126 9.41 3.16 -10.47
C ALA A 126 9.02 1.68 -10.25
N TYR A 127 8.63 1.31 -9.02
CA TYR A 127 8.09 0.00 -8.73
C TYR A 127 6.81 -0.27 -9.52
N VAL A 128 5.84 0.66 -9.48
CA VAL A 128 4.58 0.53 -10.22
C VAL A 128 4.84 0.41 -11.73
N ALA A 129 5.73 1.23 -12.29
CA ALA A 129 6.13 1.13 -13.70
C ALA A 129 6.70 -0.25 -14.03
N GLY A 130 7.58 -0.77 -13.16
CA GLY A 130 8.17 -2.10 -13.30
C GLY A 130 7.12 -3.22 -13.24
N SER A 131 6.17 -3.15 -12.30
CA SER A 131 5.06 -4.12 -12.20
C SER A 131 4.18 -4.07 -13.45
N LEU A 132 3.73 -2.90 -13.89
CA LEU A 132 2.92 -2.74 -15.11
C LEU A 132 3.62 -3.30 -16.35
N GLY A 133 4.93 -3.08 -16.48
CA GLY A 133 5.74 -3.59 -17.60
C GLY A 133 5.75 -5.12 -17.74
N ARG A 134 5.42 -5.87 -16.67
CA ARG A 134 5.37 -7.34 -16.70
C ARG A 134 4.17 -7.90 -17.45
N THR A 135 3.15 -7.08 -17.70
CA THR A 135 1.91 -7.51 -18.38
C THR A 135 2.11 -7.81 -19.86
N GLY A 136 3.20 -7.31 -20.47
CA GLY A 136 3.42 -7.36 -21.92
C GLY A 136 2.54 -6.40 -22.71
N LEU A 137 1.76 -5.54 -22.04
CA LEU A 137 0.96 -4.49 -22.65
C LEU A 137 1.80 -3.23 -22.90
N GLU A 138 1.28 -2.34 -23.74
CA GLU A 138 1.90 -1.04 -23.96
C GLU A 138 1.65 -0.14 -22.73
N ILE A 139 2.74 0.28 -22.08
CA ILE A 139 2.73 1.18 -20.94
C ILE A 139 3.30 2.54 -21.37
N LEU A 140 2.51 3.59 -21.16
CA LEU A 140 2.90 4.96 -21.43
C LEU A 140 3.20 5.65 -20.09
N ASN A 141 4.34 6.32 -19.99
CA ASN A 141 4.63 7.25 -18.90
C ASN A 141 4.00 8.63 -19.17
N GLU A 142 4.03 9.52 -18.18
CA GLU A 142 3.47 10.88 -18.27
C GLU A 142 3.82 11.63 -19.57
N TRP A 143 5.08 11.59 -20.00
CA TRP A 143 5.52 12.28 -21.22
C TRP A 143 4.91 11.65 -22.48
N GLN A 144 4.90 10.31 -22.55
CA GLN A 144 4.29 9.59 -23.66
C GLN A 144 2.78 9.81 -23.73
N ILE A 145 2.09 9.90 -22.58
CA ILE A 145 0.66 10.22 -22.48
C ILE A 145 0.40 11.62 -23.03
N LYS A 146 1.16 12.63 -22.53
CA LYS A 146 1.06 14.01 -23.02
C LYS A 146 1.25 14.11 -24.52
N SER A 147 2.27 13.44 -25.05
CA SER A 147 2.56 13.45 -26.48
C SER A 147 1.49 12.71 -27.31
N ARG A 148 1.01 11.56 -26.84
CA ARG A 148 0.08 10.70 -27.61
C ARG A 148 -1.33 11.26 -27.66
N PHE A 149 -1.82 11.79 -26.55
CA PHE A 149 -3.21 12.27 -26.45
C PHE A 149 -3.32 13.80 -26.49
N ALA A 150 -2.20 14.51 -26.66
CA ALA A 150 -2.14 15.98 -26.63
C ALA A 150 -2.75 16.57 -25.35
N VAL A 151 -2.41 15.99 -24.19
CA VAL A 151 -2.96 16.40 -22.90
C VAL A 151 -2.47 17.80 -22.52
N GLU A 152 -3.41 18.70 -22.24
CA GLU A 152 -3.13 20.00 -21.62
C GLU A 152 -3.40 19.96 -20.10
N GLY A 153 -2.58 20.66 -19.33
CA GLY A 153 -2.72 20.75 -17.87
C GLY A 153 -2.10 19.58 -17.11
N ARG A 154 -2.76 19.12 -16.04
CA ARG A 154 -2.25 18.04 -15.19
C ARG A 154 -2.43 16.70 -15.90
N CYS A 155 -1.38 15.87 -15.86
CA CYS A 155 -1.39 14.53 -16.42
C CYS A 155 -1.36 13.49 -15.31
N CYS A 156 -1.71 12.26 -15.66
CA CYS A 156 -1.52 11.10 -14.81
C CYS A 156 -0.15 10.44 -15.03
N ASP A 157 0.30 9.67 -14.06
CA ASP A 157 1.65 9.07 -14.05
C ASP A 157 1.82 8.01 -15.15
N PHE A 158 0.82 7.14 -15.35
CA PHE A 158 0.87 6.04 -16.31
C PHE A 158 -0.44 5.84 -17.07
N ALA A 159 -0.34 5.27 -18.28
CA ALA A 159 -1.47 4.71 -19.00
C ALA A 159 -1.13 3.33 -19.57
N VAL A 160 -2.01 2.36 -19.36
CA VAL A 160 -1.94 1.04 -19.99
C VAL A 160 -2.86 1.04 -21.20
N VAL A 161 -2.33 0.70 -22.38
CA VAL A 161 -3.11 0.52 -23.61
C VAL A 161 -3.38 -0.98 -23.80
N ASP A 162 -4.65 -1.34 -23.62
CA ASP A 162 -5.15 -2.71 -23.67
C ASP A 162 -6.20 -2.80 -24.80
N GLY A 163 -5.73 -3.05 -26.03
CA GLY A 163 -6.59 -3.09 -27.21
C GLY A 163 -7.26 -1.73 -27.48
N ASN A 164 -8.59 -1.71 -27.41
CA ASN A 164 -9.39 -0.48 -27.55
C ASN A 164 -9.70 0.18 -26.19
N SER A 165 -9.03 -0.23 -25.12
CA SER A 165 -9.22 0.34 -23.79
C SER A 165 -7.94 1.01 -23.29
N VAL A 166 -8.10 2.10 -22.55
CA VAL A 166 -7.02 2.84 -21.91
C VAL A 166 -7.28 2.87 -20.42
N VAL A 167 -6.34 2.36 -19.62
CA VAL A 167 -6.40 2.44 -18.16
C VAL A 167 -5.44 3.53 -17.72
N LEU A 168 -5.97 4.60 -17.15
CA LEU A 168 -5.22 5.74 -16.62
C LEU A 168 -4.91 5.47 -15.15
N LEU A 169 -3.64 5.64 -14.75
CA LEU A 169 -3.19 5.37 -13.40
C LEU A 169 -2.49 6.58 -12.79
N GLU A 170 -2.91 6.94 -11.58
CA GLU A 170 -2.24 7.93 -10.74
C GLU A 170 -1.70 7.23 -9.50
N VAL A 171 -0.40 7.34 -9.25
CA VAL A 171 0.30 6.71 -8.14
C VAL A 171 0.39 7.69 -6.96
N LYS A 172 0.01 7.22 -5.78
CA LYS A 172 0.01 8.00 -4.55
C LYS A 172 0.66 7.21 -3.42
N ASN A 173 1.84 7.67 -3.05
CA ASN A 173 2.67 7.08 -2.00
C ASN A 173 2.22 7.44 -0.57
N LYS A 174 0.91 7.57 -0.33
CA LYS A 174 0.39 7.83 1.01
C LYS A 174 -0.27 6.56 1.50
N ALA A 175 0.15 6.07 2.66
CA ALA A 175 -0.56 5.02 3.39
C ALA A 175 -1.83 5.65 3.98
N LEU A 176 -2.82 5.87 3.12
CA LEU A 176 -3.95 6.77 3.39
C LEU A 176 -4.74 6.33 4.63
N THR A 177 -4.89 5.03 4.86
CA THR A 177 -5.52 4.42 6.04
C THR A 177 -4.84 4.73 7.38
N HIS A 178 -3.57 5.12 7.41
CA HIS A 178 -2.86 5.43 8.65
C HIS A 178 -3.15 6.83 9.19
N THR A 179 -3.70 7.68 8.33
CA THR A 179 -4.08 9.05 8.71
C THR A 179 -5.54 9.17 9.08
N LEU A 180 -6.34 8.12 8.86
CA LEU A 180 -7.79 8.13 9.04
C LEU A 180 -8.13 7.68 10.47
N PRO A 181 -8.82 8.53 11.28
CA PRO A 181 -9.23 8.15 12.63
C PRO A 181 -10.39 7.15 12.50
N ALA A 182 -10.39 6.02 13.20
CA ALA A 182 -11.40 4.98 12.87
C ALA A 182 -12.86 5.37 13.16
N THR A 183 -13.10 6.36 14.01
CA THR A 183 -14.43 6.93 14.30
C THR A 183 -14.67 8.25 13.56
N GLY A 184 -13.85 8.55 12.55
CA GLY A 184 -13.99 9.75 11.74
C GLY A 184 -15.36 9.82 11.07
N THR A 185 -15.97 11.00 11.12
CA THR A 185 -17.14 11.28 10.28
C THR A 185 -16.73 11.21 8.80
N ALA A 186 -17.69 10.94 7.91
CA ALA A 186 -17.45 10.98 6.46
C ALA A 186 -16.78 12.30 6.02
N HIS A 187 -17.15 13.42 6.64
CA HIS A 187 -16.53 14.73 6.38
C HIS A 187 -15.05 14.79 6.78
N SER A 188 -14.67 14.19 7.91
CA SER A 188 -13.28 14.13 8.37
C SER A 188 -12.41 13.31 7.40
N TYR A 189 -12.92 12.18 6.93
CA TYR A 189 -12.26 11.37 5.91
C TYR A 189 -12.13 12.10 4.57
N GLN A 190 -13.21 12.73 4.11
CA GLN A 190 -13.19 13.58 2.91
C GLN A 190 -12.10 14.65 2.99
N SER A 191 -12.05 15.40 4.09
CA SER A 191 -11.07 16.47 4.28
C SER A 191 -9.62 15.95 4.19
N LYS A 192 -9.32 14.83 4.86
CA LYS A 192 -7.98 14.21 4.85
C LYS A 192 -7.58 13.64 3.50
N LEU A 193 -8.53 13.03 2.78
CA LEU A 193 -8.30 12.41 1.48
C LEU A 193 -8.37 13.42 0.31
N LYS A 194 -8.95 14.60 0.51
CA LYS A 194 -9.12 15.63 -0.54
C LYS A 194 -7.80 16.03 -1.20
N ALA A 195 -6.75 16.24 -0.40
CA ALA A 195 -5.45 16.67 -0.92
C ALA A 195 -4.69 15.59 -1.70
N THR A 196 -5.19 14.34 -1.73
CA THR A 196 -4.51 13.18 -2.33
C THR A 196 -5.42 12.48 -3.34
N VAL A 197 -6.43 11.76 -2.86
CA VAL A 197 -7.35 10.97 -3.69
C VAL A 197 -8.20 11.86 -4.58
N LYS A 198 -8.75 12.97 -4.06
CA LYS A 198 -9.58 13.86 -4.90
C LYS A 198 -8.76 14.60 -5.97
N LYS A 199 -7.52 15.00 -5.66
CA LYS A 199 -6.62 15.57 -6.68
C LYS A 199 -6.27 14.55 -7.76
N ALA A 200 -6.00 13.31 -7.38
CA ALA A 200 -5.75 12.21 -8.31
C ALA A 200 -6.96 11.94 -9.23
N ASP A 201 -8.16 11.91 -8.66
CA ASP A 201 -9.44 11.83 -9.39
C ASP A 201 -9.56 12.95 -10.44
N GLU A 202 -9.33 14.20 -10.04
CA GLU A 202 -9.38 15.35 -10.96
C GLU A 202 -8.34 15.24 -12.09
N GLN A 203 -7.13 14.75 -11.80
CA GLN A 203 -6.08 14.53 -12.81
C GLN A 203 -6.49 13.46 -13.81
N LEU A 204 -6.99 12.31 -13.34
CA LEU A 204 -7.42 11.20 -14.19
C LEU A 204 -8.60 11.60 -15.08
N ARG A 205 -9.56 12.36 -14.53
CA ARG A 205 -10.69 12.89 -15.29
C ARG A 205 -10.25 13.94 -16.32
N ASN A 206 -9.23 14.75 -16.04
CA ASN A 206 -8.66 15.66 -17.04
C ASN A 206 -8.10 14.88 -18.24
N VAL A 207 -7.26 13.88 -17.98
CA VAL A 207 -6.64 13.08 -19.05
C VAL A 207 -7.68 12.31 -19.88
N GLU A 208 -8.73 11.79 -19.24
CA GLU A 208 -9.83 11.10 -19.93
C GLU A 208 -10.44 11.94 -21.07
N ILE A 209 -10.60 13.26 -20.88
CA ILE A 209 -11.15 14.16 -21.90
C ILE A 209 -10.30 14.09 -23.17
N PHE A 210 -8.98 14.18 -23.03
CA PHE A 210 -8.04 14.16 -24.16
C PHE A 210 -7.94 12.79 -24.80
N VAL A 211 -7.99 11.71 -24.01
CA VAL A 211 -8.05 10.34 -24.54
C VAL A 211 -9.29 10.14 -25.40
N ARG A 212 -10.47 10.60 -24.94
CA ARG A 212 -11.71 10.52 -25.71
C ARG A 212 -11.69 11.38 -26.98
N LEU A 213 -10.98 12.51 -26.99
CA LEU A 213 -10.80 13.33 -28.19
C LEU A 213 -9.90 12.64 -29.22
N ALA A 214 -8.78 12.06 -28.76
CA ALA A 214 -7.81 11.38 -29.62
C ALA A 214 -8.29 9.99 -30.07
N CYS A 215 -9.08 9.31 -29.24
CA CYS A 215 -9.57 7.95 -29.46
C CYS A 215 -11.06 7.86 -29.04
N PRO A 216 -12.00 8.33 -29.89
CA PRO A 216 -13.42 8.45 -29.52
C PRO A 216 -14.12 7.16 -29.14
N ASN A 217 -13.63 6.03 -29.67
CA ASN A 217 -14.20 4.71 -29.40
C ASN A 217 -13.53 4.00 -28.22
N ALA A 218 -12.51 4.60 -27.59
CA ALA A 218 -11.77 3.94 -26.54
C ALA A 218 -12.54 3.90 -25.22
N THR A 219 -12.57 2.75 -24.56
CA THR A 219 -13.06 2.65 -23.17
C THR A 219 -11.98 3.16 -22.23
N VAL A 220 -12.32 4.10 -21.33
CA VAL A 220 -11.34 4.70 -20.42
C VAL A 220 -11.65 4.32 -18.97
N HIS A 221 -10.73 3.57 -18.36
CA HIS A 221 -10.75 3.26 -16.93
C HIS A 221 -9.78 4.19 -16.19
N LYS A 222 -10.09 4.53 -14.94
CA LYS A 222 -9.31 5.46 -14.12
C LYS A 222 -9.02 4.82 -12.78
N VAL A 223 -7.76 4.80 -12.36
CA VAL A 223 -7.32 4.08 -11.16
C VAL A 223 -6.34 4.94 -10.38
N VAL A 224 -6.57 5.07 -9.08
CA VAL A 224 -5.60 5.60 -8.12
C VAL A 224 -4.91 4.41 -7.45
N ILE A 225 -3.59 4.35 -7.55
CA ILE A 225 -2.76 3.34 -6.88
C ILE A 225 -2.22 3.92 -5.58
N THR A 226 -2.47 3.24 -4.47
CA THR A 226 -2.06 3.67 -3.12
C THR A 226 -1.05 2.70 -2.53
N TYR A 227 -0.20 3.18 -1.62
CA TYR A 227 0.77 2.30 -0.94
C TYR A 227 0.09 1.21 -0.10
N GLY A 228 -1.03 1.54 0.56
CA GLY A 228 -1.80 0.60 1.37
C GLY A 228 -3.28 0.63 1.01
N ASP A 229 -4.02 -0.33 1.53
CA ASP A 229 -5.45 -0.47 1.30
C ASP A 229 -6.23 0.75 1.78
N LEU A 230 -7.35 1.00 1.13
CA LEU A 230 -8.40 1.90 1.56
C LEU A 230 -9.71 1.13 1.70
N PHE A 231 -10.54 1.53 2.66
CA PHE A 231 -11.87 0.95 2.86
C PHE A 231 -12.87 1.31 1.76
N ALA A 232 -12.46 2.11 0.78
CA ALA A 232 -13.26 2.53 -0.36
C ALA A 232 -12.63 1.99 -1.64
N ALA A 233 -13.47 1.41 -2.49
CA ALA A 233 -13.06 0.91 -3.80
C ALA A 233 -13.07 1.99 -4.88
N GLU A 234 -13.76 3.12 -4.62
CA GLU A 234 -13.93 4.22 -5.57
C GLU A 234 -13.82 5.58 -4.87
N THR A 235 -13.35 6.58 -5.61
CA THR A 235 -13.32 7.97 -5.13
C THR A 235 -14.72 8.53 -4.95
N ASP A 236 -15.69 8.09 -5.77
CA ASP A 236 -17.05 8.61 -5.77
C ASP A 236 -17.80 8.21 -4.48
N GLN A 237 -17.51 7.04 -3.89
CA GLN A 237 -18.00 6.65 -2.57
C GLN A 237 -17.61 7.65 -1.48
N LEU A 238 -16.47 8.33 -1.66
CA LEU A 238 -15.95 9.31 -0.71
C LEU A 238 -16.38 10.73 -1.04
N PHE A 239 -16.47 11.13 -2.31
CA PHE A 239 -16.55 12.53 -2.72
C PHE A 239 -17.76 12.92 -3.57
N THR A 240 -18.69 12.00 -3.84
CA THR A 240 -19.88 12.32 -4.64
C THR A 240 -20.84 13.25 -3.90
N THR A 241 -21.54 14.08 -4.68
CA THR A 241 -22.68 14.88 -4.22
C THR A 241 -24.02 14.21 -4.53
N SER A 242 -24.01 13.01 -5.14
CA SER A 242 -25.20 12.21 -5.39
C SER A 242 -25.82 11.70 -4.09
N THR A 243 -27.14 11.53 -4.08
CA THR A 243 -27.85 10.87 -2.98
C THR A 243 -27.61 9.36 -2.95
N ASP A 244 -27.26 8.75 -4.09
CA ASP A 244 -26.78 7.36 -4.14
C ASP A 244 -25.26 7.35 -4.38
N HIS A 245 -24.52 7.02 -3.32
CA HIS A 245 -23.05 6.97 -3.33
C HIS A 245 -22.47 5.87 -4.26
N PHE A 246 -23.33 4.98 -4.76
CA PHE A 246 -22.97 3.86 -5.64
C PHE A 246 -23.46 4.06 -7.08
N ASP A 247 -24.13 5.18 -7.36
CA ASP A 247 -24.64 5.51 -8.70
C ASP A 247 -23.64 6.38 -9.46
N SER A 248 -22.50 5.77 -9.81
CA SER A 248 -21.53 6.37 -10.74
C SER A 248 -21.30 5.43 -11.91
N ASP A 249 -21.71 5.87 -13.10
CA ASP A 249 -21.41 5.21 -14.37
C ASP A 249 -19.97 5.47 -14.84
N ASN A 250 -19.23 6.33 -14.15
CA ASN A 250 -17.86 6.69 -14.50
C ASN A 250 -16.94 6.79 -13.27
N PRO A 251 -16.74 5.66 -12.55
CA PRO A 251 -15.98 5.65 -11.31
C PRO A 251 -14.48 5.86 -11.55
N VAL A 252 -13.81 6.36 -10.53
CA VAL A 252 -12.35 6.28 -10.39
C VAL A 252 -12.05 5.27 -9.29
N TYR A 253 -11.40 4.17 -9.67
CA TYR A 253 -11.10 3.05 -8.77
C TYR A 253 -9.91 3.38 -7.87
N ILE A 254 -9.86 2.71 -6.73
CA ILE A 254 -8.76 2.79 -5.77
C ILE A 254 -8.23 1.38 -5.56
N LEU A 255 -6.94 1.17 -5.85
CA LEU A 255 -6.23 -0.08 -5.60
C LEU A 255 -5.01 0.19 -4.74
N SER A 256 -4.68 -0.72 -3.82
CA SER A 256 -3.36 -0.74 -3.22
C SER A 256 -2.35 -1.33 -4.20
N VAL A 257 -1.07 -1.16 -3.89
CA VAL A 257 0.02 -1.80 -4.65
C VAL A 257 -0.10 -3.33 -4.65
N ASP A 258 -0.56 -3.92 -3.55
CA ASP A 258 -0.78 -5.37 -3.45
C ASP A 258 -1.90 -5.83 -4.39
N HIS A 259 -3.00 -5.07 -4.47
CA HIS A 259 -4.08 -5.35 -5.43
C HIS A 259 -3.61 -5.18 -6.88
N LEU A 260 -2.75 -4.18 -7.15
CA LEU A 260 -2.17 -4.00 -8.47
C LEU A 260 -1.30 -5.20 -8.87
N ASP A 261 -0.44 -5.69 -7.98
CA ASP A 261 0.44 -6.83 -8.27
C ASP A 261 -0.35 -8.12 -8.52
N GLN A 262 -1.45 -8.35 -7.80
CA GLN A 262 -2.37 -9.46 -8.06
C GLN A 262 -3.02 -9.34 -9.44
N LEU A 263 -3.56 -8.16 -9.77
CA LEU A 263 -4.20 -7.92 -11.06
C LEU A 263 -3.20 -8.04 -12.23
N VAL A 264 -1.99 -7.49 -12.06
CA VAL A 264 -0.89 -7.61 -13.02
C VAL A 264 -0.54 -9.08 -13.24
N GLU A 265 -0.48 -9.89 -12.19
CA GLU A 265 -0.21 -11.32 -12.33
C GLU A 265 -1.34 -12.04 -13.10
N ALA A 266 -2.60 -11.74 -12.79
CA ALA A 266 -3.74 -12.34 -13.50
C ALA A 266 -3.72 -11.98 -15.00
N VAL A 267 -3.40 -10.72 -15.33
CA VAL A 267 -3.23 -10.25 -16.72
C VAL A 267 -2.03 -10.93 -17.38
N ARG A 268 -0.88 -11.01 -16.69
CA ARG A 268 0.34 -11.66 -17.20
C ARG A 268 0.12 -13.15 -17.49
N LEU A 269 -0.69 -13.82 -16.68
CA LEU A 269 -1.09 -15.22 -16.86
C LEU A 269 -2.20 -15.40 -17.92
N ASN A 270 -2.65 -14.32 -18.57
CA ASN A 270 -3.76 -14.29 -19.52
C ASN A 270 -5.08 -14.84 -18.93
N GLN A 271 -5.26 -14.73 -17.62
CA GLN A 271 -6.51 -15.12 -16.95
C GLN A 271 -7.60 -14.05 -17.16
N CYS A 272 -7.20 -12.78 -17.23
CA CYS A 272 -8.08 -11.65 -17.50
C CYS A 272 -7.37 -10.53 -18.29
N ARG A 273 -8.13 -9.49 -18.63
CA ARG A 273 -7.63 -8.21 -19.13
C ARG A 273 -8.00 -7.10 -18.14
N PHE A 274 -7.27 -5.98 -18.12
CA PHE A 274 -7.62 -4.87 -17.22
C PHE A 274 -9.07 -4.37 -17.42
N PRO A 275 -9.55 -4.14 -18.66
CA PRO A 275 -10.90 -3.63 -18.90
C PRO A 275 -11.96 -4.59 -18.35
N THR A 276 -11.78 -5.89 -18.59
CA THR A 276 -12.73 -6.92 -18.13
C THR A 276 -12.88 -6.93 -16.61
N PHE A 277 -11.79 -6.71 -15.86
CA PHE A 277 -11.84 -6.65 -14.40
C PHE A 277 -12.66 -5.44 -13.90
N PHE A 278 -12.40 -4.25 -14.45
CA PHE A 278 -13.11 -3.04 -14.05
C PHE A 278 -14.57 -3.04 -14.50
N GLU A 279 -14.87 -3.60 -15.67
CA GLU A 279 -16.25 -3.76 -16.18
C GLU A 279 -17.05 -4.77 -15.35
N ASP A 280 -16.43 -5.89 -14.95
CA ASP A 280 -17.05 -6.88 -14.06
C ASP A 280 -17.37 -6.26 -12.70
N TYR A 281 -16.41 -5.53 -12.11
CA TYR A 281 -16.65 -4.78 -10.89
C TYR A 281 -17.81 -3.79 -11.03
N THR A 282 -17.82 -3.00 -12.11
CA THR A 282 -18.90 -2.04 -12.44
C THR A 282 -20.26 -2.71 -12.61
N THR A 283 -20.27 -3.93 -13.14
CA THR A 283 -21.52 -4.67 -13.36
C THR A 283 -22.04 -5.22 -12.04
N ARG A 284 -21.17 -5.80 -11.22
CA ARG A 284 -21.52 -6.39 -9.93
C ARG A 284 -22.05 -5.35 -8.96
N ARG A 285 -21.45 -4.16 -8.89
CA ARG A 285 -21.91 -3.11 -7.97
C ARG A 285 -23.33 -2.60 -8.28
N LYS A 286 -23.85 -2.79 -9.50
CA LYS A 286 -25.25 -2.46 -9.83
C LYS A 286 -26.25 -3.34 -9.10
N VAL A 287 -25.81 -4.51 -8.63
CA VAL A 287 -26.60 -5.45 -7.82
C VAL A 287 -26.56 -5.00 -6.35
N PRO A 288 -27.72 -4.71 -5.71
CA PRO A 288 -27.78 -4.14 -4.35
C PRO A 288 -26.92 -4.86 -3.31
N GLU A 289 -26.95 -6.20 -3.28
CA GLU A 289 -26.19 -7.01 -2.33
C GLU A 289 -24.66 -7.02 -2.58
N LYS A 290 -24.22 -6.56 -3.76
CA LYS A 290 -22.80 -6.46 -4.14
C LYS A 290 -22.29 -5.02 -4.20
N ARG A 291 -23.08 -4.02 -3.79
CA ARG A 291 -22.69 -2.60 -3.82
C ARG A 291 -21.45 -2.28 -2.99
N LEU A 292 -21.26 -3.02 -1.90
CA LEU A 292 -20.12 -2.87 -0.98
C LEU A 292 -18.95 -3.80 -1.32
N LEU A 293 -19.02 -4.54 -2.43
CA LEU A 293 -17.93 -5.40 -2.89
C LEU A 293 -16.66 -4.55 -3.03
N LEU A 294 -15.57 -4.96 -2.39
CA LEU A 294 -14.27 -4.34 -2.58
C LEU A 294 -13.58 -4.92 -3.82
N LEU A 295 -12.72 -4.12 -4.47
CA LEU A 295 -11.89 -4.63 -5.58
C LEU A 295 -10.99 -5.79 -5.13
N SER A 296 -10.57 -5.77 -3.86
CA SER A 296 -9.82 -6.86 -3.22
C SER A 296 -10.62 -8.16 -3.14
N GLU A 297 -11.92 -8.09 -2.86
CA GLU A 297 -12.80 -9.25 -2.83
C GLU A 297 -12.96 -9.85 -4.23
N LEU A 298 -13.09 -9.01 -5.26
CA LEU A 298 -13.14 -9.47 -6.65
C LEU A 298 -11.85 -10.19 -7.07
N LEU A 299 -10.69 -9.70 -6.63
CA LEU A 299 -9.39 -10.36 -6.89
C LEU A 299 -9.27 -11.76 -6.27
N ASN A 300 -10.14 -12.11 -5.30
CA ASN A 300 -10.19 -13.44 -4.71
C ASN A 300 -11.11 -14.41 -5.47
N GLU A 301 -11.76 -13.96 -6.56
CA GLU A 301 -12.66 -14.78 -7.38
C GLU A 301 -12.02 -15.20 -8.71
N VAL A 302 -12.47 -16.31 -9.28
CA VAL A 302 -12.11 -16.72 -10.65
C VAL A 302 -12.71 -15.72 -11.65
N PRO A 303 -11.97 -15.25 -12.68
CA PRO A 303 -10.63 -15.70 -13.10
C PRO A 303 -9.46 -14.92 -12.48
N TYR A 304 -9.72 -13.94 -11.62
CA TYR A 304 -8.69 -13.02 -11.08
C TYR A 304 -7.84 -13.63 -9.98
N GLN A 305 -8.30 -14.72 -9.37
CA GLN A 305 -7.61 -15.41 -8.30
C GLN A 305 -6.25 -15.95 -8.77
N VAL A 306 -5.19 -15.36 -8.23
CA VAL A 306 -3.80 -15.78 -8.43
C VAL A 306 -3.23 -16.46 -7.18
N PRO A 307 -2.14 -17.23 -7.30
CA PRO A 307 -1.46 -17.78 -6.14
C PRO A 307 -1.07 -16.68 -5.13
N PRO A 308 -1.08 -16.96 -3.80
CA PRO A 308 -0.82 -15.97 -2.74
C PRO A 308 0.52 -15.23 -2.85
N LEU A 309 1.49 -15.80 -3.56
CA LEU A 309 2.74 -15.14 -3.92
C LEU A 309 2.94 -15.25 -5.44
N PRO A 310 2.59 -14.20 -6.21
CA PRO A 310 2.84 -14.12 -7.64
C PRO A 310 4.28 -14.48 -7.99
N LYS A 311 4.48 -15.22 -9.09
CA LYS A 311 5.82 -15.71 -9.46
C LYS A 311 6.83 -14.57 -9.61
N HIS A 312 6.39 -13.46 -10.19
CA HIS A 312 7.26 -12.32 -10.41
C HIS A 312 7.68 -11.63 -9.10
N LEU A 313 6.84 -11.65 -8.06
CA LEU A 313 7.22 -11.14 -6.73
C LEU A 313 8.20 -12.11 -6.06
N LEU A 314 7.97 -13.42 -6.20
CA LEU A 314 8.92 -14.42 -5.72
C LEU A 314 10.30 -14.19 -6.35
N GLU A 315 10.39 -13.96 -7.67
CA GLU A 315 11.64 -13.67 -8.37
C GLU A 315 12.37 -12.42 -7.85
N ILE A 316 11.63 -11.38 -7.41
CA ILE A 316 12.22 -10.19 -6.78
C ILE A 316 12.80 -10.53 -5.40
N TYR A 317 12.09 -11.33 -4.61
CA TYR A 317 12.49 -11.65 -3.24
C TYR A 317 13.48 -12.81 -3.14
N SER A 318 13.57 -13.69 -4.14
CA SER A 318 14.43 -14.88 -4.13
C SER A 318 15.89 -14.58 -3.81
N PRO A 319 16.57 -13.62 -4.48
CA PRO A 319 17.97 -13.31 -4.18
C PRO A 319 18.16 -12.82 -2.74
N PHE A 320 17.16 -12.10 -2.21
CA PHE A 320 17.17 -11.63 -0.83
C PHE A 320 17.06 -12.81 0.16
N TYR A 321 16.14 -13.76 -0.08
CA TYR A 321 15.97 -14.94 0.76
C TYR A 321 17.22 -15.83 0.74
N GLU A 322 17.81 -16.05 -0.44
CA GLU A 322 19.04 -16.83 -0.59
C GLU A 322 20.19 -16.19 0.22
N SER A 323 20.41 -14.88 0.05
CA SER A 323 21.42 -14.15 0.81
C SER A 323 21.18 -14.20 2.33
N LEU A 324 19.91 -14.09 2.76
CA LEU A 324 19.55 -14.18 4.18
C LEU A 324 19.84 -15.58 4.74
N MET A 325 19.54 -16.63 3.98
CA MET A 325 19.81 -18.02 4.39
C MET A 325 21.30 -18.31 4.48
N GLU A 326 22.10 -17.90 3.49
CA GLU A 326 23.56 -18.04 3.51
C GLU A 326 24.17 -17.37 4.74
N ARG A 327 23.71 -16.15 5.04
CA ARG A 327 24.18 -15.41 6.21
C ARG A 327 23.80 -16.10 7.52
N ALA A 328 22.58 -16.64 7.61
CA ALA A 328 22.14 -17.38 8.78
C ALA A 328 22.89 -18.72 8.98
N LEU A 329 23.36 -19.36 7.91
CA LEU A 329 24.15 -20.61 7.97
C LEU A 329 25.64 -20.37 8.27
N SER A 330 26.12 -19.14 8.11
CA SER A 330 27.52 -18.76 8.37
C SER A 330 27.86 -18.48 9.84
N VAL A 331 26.87 -18.64 10.74
CA VAL A 331 26.92 -18.31 12.17
C VAL A 331 26.63 -19.55 13.01
#